data_AF-A0A4Q0SJQ5-F1
#
_entry.id   AF-A0A4Q0SJQ5-F1
#
_cell.length_a   1.000
_cell.length_b   1.000
_cell.length_c   1.000
_cell.angle_alpha   90.00
_cell.angle_beta   90.00
_cell.angle_gamma   90.00
#
_symmetry.space_group_name_H-M   'P 1'
#
loop_
_entity.id
_entity.type
_entity.pdbx_description
1 polymer ?
#
loop_
_entity_poly.entity_id
_entity_poly.type
_entity_poly.pdbx_seq_one_letter_code
_entity_poly.pdbx_strand_id
1 'polypeptide(L)'
;MLRLPDAVITSLADLVLGLPKLAAHRTRPQTQLVQYELLVTNPDEETGRLLTGLGCDPAVVESSGMRQADYLRSSSFGDRKILERNAVDQSSVKAWQSQLSVEEMQTVTDLVGAELLLELGYEQELLHAQQAGVLDRGGEVTELYRQIFRTWWDLRSTKAGALSGPSHAGESVHTTAAQLQQALLASEADRATGLDAIRNRDAAIEMLRGEVARLHQILNIP
;
A
#
# COMPACT_ATOMS: atom_id res chain seq x y z
N MET A 1 -11.15 -18.82 7.91
CA MET A 1 -10.96 -17.35 7.71
C MET A 1 -9.48 -17.13 7.47
N LEU A 2 -9.12 -16.56 6.32
CA LEU A 2 -7.76 -16.07 6.08
C LEU A 2 -7.53 -14.87 7.00
N ARG A 3 -6.68 -15.02 8.01
CA ARG A 3 -6.24 -13.88 8.83
C ARG A 3 -5.16 -13.15 8.04
N LEU A 4 -5.39 -11.87 7.78
CA LEU A 4 -4.42 -10.98 7.15
C LEU A 4 -3.95 -9.99 8.22
N PRO A 5 -2.65 -9.66 8.29
CA PRO A 5 -2.15 -8.64 9.18
C PRO A 5 -2.77 -7.27 8.88
N ASP A 6 -3.15 -6.51 9.92
CA ASP A 6 -3.83 -5.22 9.80
C ASP A 6 -3.08 -4.21 8.91
N ALA A 7 -1.74 -4.25 8.94
CA ALA A 7 -0.89 -3.39 8.12
C ALA A 7 -1.06 -3.62 6.61
N VAL A 8 -1.45 -4.82 6.20
CA VAL A 8 -1.59 -5.22 4.79
C VAL A 8 -3.02 -5.00 4.29
N ILE A 9 -4.02 -5.02 5.18
CA ILE A 9 -5.44 -4.90 4.82
C ILE A 9 -5.74 -3.63 4.04
N THR A 10 -5.13 -2.51 4.41
CA THR A 10 -5.35 -1.20 3.76
C THR A 10 -4.85 -1.16 2.32
N SER A 11 -3.89 -2.01 1.97
CA SER A 11 -3.26 -2.09 0.64
C SER A 11 -3.72 -3.30 -0.17
N LEU A 12 -4.68 -4.08 0.35
CA LEU A 12 -5.08 -5.36 -0.23
C LEU A 12 -5.58 -5.24 -1.68
N ALA A 13 -6.38 -4.20 -1.97
CA ALA A 13 -6.90 -3.95 -3.30
C ALA A 13 -5.77 -3.67 -4.31
N ASP A 14 -4.77 -2.90 -3.87
CA ASP A 14 -3.64 -2.53 -4.71
C ASP A 14 -2.72 -3.73 -4.94
N LEU A 15 -2.41 -4.51 -3.90
CA LEU A 15 -1.53 -5.69 -4.03
C LEU A 15 -2.18 -6.80 -4.88
N VAL A 16 -3.48 -7.05 -4.70
CA VAL A 16 -4.17 -8.17 -5.36
C VAL A 16 -4.67 -7.81 -6.74
N LEU A 17 -5.15 -6.58 -6.98
CA LEU A 17 -5.73 -6.20 -8.27
C LEU A 17 -4.96 -5.09 -8.96
N GLY A 18 -4.57 -4.04 -8.23
CA GLY A 18 -3.99 -2.82 -8.79
C GLY A 18 -2.63 -3.07 -9.46
N LEU A 19 -1.65 -3.54 -8.67
CA LEU A 19 -0.29 -3.80 -9.11
C LEU A 19 -0.22 -4.80 -10.29
N PRO A 20 -0.92 -5.95 -10.27
CA PRO A 20 -0.94 -6.88 -11.40
C PRO A 20 -1.52 -6.26 -12.68
N LYS A 21 -2.55 -5.42 -12.54
CA LYS A 21 -3.12 -4.69 -13.67
C LYS A 21 -2.13 -3.65 -14.21
N LEU A 22 -1.44 -2.90 -13.35
CA LEU A 22 -0.39 -1.96 -13.75
C LEU A 22 0.78 -2.68 -14.43
N ALA A 23 1.20 -3.82 -13.89
CA ALA A 23 2.26 -4.63 -14.44
C ALA A 23 1.92 -5.12 -15.86
N ALA A 24 0.68 -5.52 -16.12
CA ALA A 24 0.24 -5.92 -17.46
C ALA A 24 0.30 -4.76 -18.50
N HIS A 25 0.34 -3.50 -18.05
CA HIS A 25 0.47 -2.34 -18.94
C HIS A 25 1.93 -2.02 -19.32
N ARG A 26 2.93 -2.58 -18.62
CA ARG A 26 4.34 -2.18 -18.75
C ARG A 26 4.94 -2.36 -20.15
N THR A 27 4.40 -3.29 -20.95
CA THR A 27 4.90 -3.62 -22.30
C THR A 27 4.25 -2.79 -23.40
N ARG A 28 3.32 -1.88 -23.07
CA ARG A 28 2.60 -1.09 -24.07
C ARG A 28 3.49 0.01 -24.65
N PRO A 29 3.33 0.36 -25.95
CA PRO A 29 4.19 1.35 -26.61
C PRO A 29 4.19 2.76 -25.99
N GLN A 30 3.09 3.16 -25.36
CA GLN A 30 2.91 4.49 -24.73
C GLN A 30 2.95 4.40 -23.21
N THR A 31 3.66 3.42 -22.66
CA THR A 31 3.80 3.25 -21.21
C THR A 31 5.27 3.31 -20.85
N GLN A 32 5.60 4.17 -19.89
CA GLN A 32 6.93 4.29 -19.34
C GLN A 32 6.92 3.73 -17.92
N LEU A 33 7.73 2.71 -17.67
CA LEU A 33 7.95 2.17 -16.34
C LEU A 33 8.82 3.14 -15.54
N VAL A 34 8.42 3.37 -14.28
CA VAL A 34 9.16 4.13 -13.29
C VAL A 34 9.25 3.28 -12.04
N GLN A 35 10.47 3.08 -11.56
CA GLN A 35 10.73 2.42 -10.28
C GLN A 35 11.03 3.51 -9.25
N TYR A 36 10.32 3.46 -8.12
CA TYR A 36 10.48 4.44 -7.05
C TYR A 36 11.93 4.45 -6.52
N GLU A 37 12.53 3.28 -6.45
CA GLU A 37 13.88 3.06 -5.96
C GLU A 37 14.90 3.76 -6.85
N LEU A 38 14.79 3.61 -8.17
CA LEU A 38 15.64 4.32 -9.14
C LEU A 38 15.40 5.82 -9.09
N LEU A 39 14.13 6.26 -9.00
CA LEU A 39 13.78 7.68 -8.95
C LEU A 39 14.36 8.36 -7.69
N VAL A 40 14.45 7.64 -6.59
CA VAL A 40 14.97 8.15 -5.32
C VAL A 40 16.50 8.05 -5.25
N THR A 41 17.10 7.06 -5.89
CA THR A 41 18.56 6.90 -5.96
C THR A 41 19.21 7.81 -7.00
N ASN A 42 18.61 7.94 -8.18
CA ASN A 42 19.11 8.71 -9.33
C ASN A 42 18.05 9.69 -9.85
N PRO A 43 17.63 10.69 -9.05
CA PRO A 43 16.48 11.54 -9.37
C PRO A 43 16.63 12.34 -10.66
N ASP A 44 17.82 12.88 -10.92
CA ASP A 44 18.06 13.72 -12.12
C ASP A 44 18.00 12.87 -13.41
N GLU A 45 18.64 11.70 -13.40
CA GLU A 45 18.65 10.77 -14.53
C GLU A 45 17.24 10.25 -14.84
N GLU A 46 16.52 9.78 -13.82
CA GLU A 46 15.17 9.24 -13.99
C GLU A 46 14.16 10.33 -14.37
N THR A 47 14.29 11.55 -13.84
CA THR A 47 13.45 12.68 -14.24
C THR A 47 13.73 13.08 -15.68
N GLY A 48 15.00 13.14 -16.11
CA GLY A 48 15.37 13.42 -17.49
C GLY A 48 14.83 12.37 -18.48
N ARG A 49 14.93 11.09 -18.11
CA ARG A 49 14.36 9.97 -18.87
C ARG A 49 12.84 10.10 -18.99
N LEU A 50 12.15 10.50 -17.92
CA LEU A 50 10.70 10.71 -17.91
C LEU A 50 10.27 11.88 -18.79
N LEU A 51 10.93 13.03 -18.65
CA LEU A 51 10.65 14.21 -19.47
C LEU A 51 10.82 13.90 -20.95
N THR A 52 11.90 13.22 -21.31
CA THR A 52 12.16 12.79 -22.69
C THR A 52 11.05 11.87 -23.20
N GLY A 53 10.62 10.89 -22.38
CA GLY A 53 9.53 9.98 -22.74
C GLY A 53 8.17 10.66 -22.91
N LEU A 54 7.95 11.78 -22.21
CA LEU A 54 6.76 12.64 -22.37
C LEU A 54 6.89 13.64 -23.54
N GLY A 55 8.02 13.66 -24.24
CA GLY A 55 8.30 14.61 -25.32
C GLY A 55 8.67 16.02 -24.84
N CYS A 56 9.05 16.17 -23.57
CA CYS A 56 9.55 17.42 -23.00
C CYS A 56 11.07 17.50 -23.13
N ASP A 57 11.60 18.72 -23.30
CA ASP A 57 13.03 18.97 -23.28
C ASP A 57 13.53 19.06 -21.82
N PRO A 58 14.38 18.13 -21.35
CA PRO A 58 14.88 18.13 -19.97
C PRO A 58 15.72 19.37 -19.64
N ALA A 59 16.41 19.96 -20.62
CA ALA A 59 17.24 21.15 -20.41
C ALA A 59 16.43 22.40 -20.00
N VAL A 60 15.15 22.43 -20.37
CA VAL A 60 14.22 23.52 -20.00
C VAL A 60 13.77 23.39 -18.54
N VAL A 61 13.66 22.16 -18.02
CA VAL A 61 13.12 21.89 -16.67
C VAL A 61 14.20 22.00 -15.59
N GLU A 62 15.45 21.58 -15.88
CA GLU A 62 16.59 21.74 -14.96
C GLU A 62 16.82 23.21 -14.57
N SER A 63 16.50 24.15 -15.46
CA SER A 63 16.64 25.58 -15.22
C SER A 63 15.70 26.16 -14.13
N SER A 64 14.67 25.40 -13.73
CA SER A 64 13.70 25.86 -12.72
C SER A 64 14.11 25.56 -11.28
N GLY A 65 15.12 24.71 -11.05
CA GLY A 65 15.54 24.29 -9.70
C GLY A 65 14.43 23.61 -8.91
N MET A 66 14.78 22.88 -7.86
CA MET A 66 13.81 22.31 -6.93
C MET A 66 13.20 23.44 -6.08
N ARG A 67 12.40 24.32 -6.68
CA ARG A 67 11.63 25.33 -5.95
C ARG A 67 10.72 24.57 -5.01
N GLN A 68 10.87 24.86 -3.71
CA GLN A 68 10.01 24.36 -2.65
C GLN A 68 8.58 24.40 -3.17
N ALA A 69 7.91 23.24 -3.14
CA ALA A 69 6.59 23.07 -3.73
C ALA A 69 5.54 23.82 -2.90
N ASP A 70 5.60 25.16 -2.93
CA ASP A 70 4.77 26.05 -2.13
C ASP A 70 3.28 25.85 -2.45
N TYR A 71 2.97 25.36 -3.66
CA TYR A 71 1.62 24.94 -4.05
C TYR A 71 1.11 23.72 -3.25
N LEU A 72 2.00 22.86 -2.73
CA LEU A 72 1.61 21.74 -1.88
C LEU A 72 1.24 22.20 -0.46
N ARG A 73 1.70 23.38 0.00
CA ARG A 73 1.30 23.93 1.30
C ARG A 73 -0.17 24.34 1.33
N SER A 74 -0.73 24.74 0.19
CA SER A 74 -2.14 25.08 0.02
C SER A 74 -3.01 23.91 -0.46
N SER A 75 -2.40 22.79 -0.84
CA SER A 75 -3.12 21.58 -1.27
C SER A 75 -3.72 20.83 -0.07
N SER A 76 -4.99 20.45 -0.17
CA SER A 76 -5.63 19.48 0.73
C SER A 76 -5.38 18.02 0.32
N PHE A 77 -4.68 17.82 -0.80
CA PHE A 77 -4.46 16.52 -1.44
C PHE A 77 -2.98 16.10 -1.35
N GLY A 78 -2.73 14.88 -0.90
CA GLY A 78 -1.39 14.29 -0.75
C GLY A 78 -0.93 14.13 0.71
N ASP A 79 0.17 13.41 0.93
CA ASP A 79 0.79 13.28 2.25
C ASP A 79 1.58 14.54 2.59
N ARG A 80 1.19 15.21 3.68
CA ARG A 80 1.85 16.44 4.15
C ARG A 80 3.29 16.21 4.63
N LYS A 81 3.70 14.95 4.87
CA LYS A 81 5.10 14.61 5.19
C LYS A 81 6.08 14.99 4.10
N ILE A 82 5.63 15.21 2.87
CA ILE A 82 6.48 15.75 1.79
C ILE A 82 6.99 17.16 2.10
N LEU A 83 6.26 17.95 2.89
CA LEU A 83 6.64 19.30 3.30
C LEU A 83 7.67 19.32 4.44
N GLU A 84 7.84 18.19 5.13
CA GLU A 84 8.79 18.04 6.24
C GLU A 84 10.21 17.73 5.74
N ARG A 85 10.36 17.35 4.46
CA ARG A 85 11.63 16.96 3.86
C ARG A 85 12.10 17.99 2.83
N ASN A 86 13.35 18.41 2.97
CA ASN A 86 14.00 19.36 2.05
C ASN A 86 14.81 18.67 0.94
N ALA A 87 14.89 17.34 0.95
CA ALA A 87 15.64 16.53 0.00
C ALA A 87 14.96 15.18 -0.24
N VAL A 88 15.29 14.55 -1.36
CA VAL A 88 14.89 13.17 -1.68
C VAL A 88 15.51 12.22 -0.65
N ASP A 89 14.67 11.44 0.04
CA ASP A 89 15.09 10.55 1.12
C ASP A 89 15.05 9.09 0.67
N GLN A 90 16.19 8.41 0.72
CA GLN A 90 16.36 7.02 0.32
C GLN A 90 16.04 6.01 1.43
N SER A 91 15.83 6.48 2.67
CA SER A 91 15.61 5.62 3.83
C SER A 91 14.32 4.79 3.75
N SER A 92 13.33 5.22 2.95
CA SER A 92 12.07 4.50 2.74
C SER A 92 12.24 3.21 1.93
N VAL A 93 13.22 3.14 1.02
CA VAL A 93 13.38 2.03 0.06
C VAL A 93 13.58 0.69 0.75
N LYS A 94 14.36 0.65 1.83
CA LYS A 94 14.67 -0.59 2.57
C LYS A 94 13.93 -0.69 3.90
N ALA A 95 13.06 0.28 4.21
CA ALA A 95 12.38 0.35 5.50
C ALA A 95 11.56 -0.93 5.80
N TRP A 96 10.94 -1.50 4.77
CA TRP A 96 10.14 -2.72 4.85
C TRP A 96 10.89 -3.91 5.48
N GLN A 97 12.21 -4.02 5.27
CA GLN A 97 13.04 -5.12 5.80
C GLN A 97 13.03 -5.16 7.33
N SER A 98 12.91 -4.00 7.96
CA SER A 98 12.88 -3.85 9.43
C SER A 98 11.46 -3.69 9.99
N GLN A 99 10.52 -3.25 9.16
CA GLN A 99 9.17 -2.90 9.59
C GLN A 99 8.17 -4.04 9.46
N LEU A 100 8.36 -4.92 8.48
CA LEU A 100 7.49 -6.06 8.29
C LEU A 100 8.01 -7.25 9.10
N SER A 101 7.08 -7.92 9.78
CA SER A 101 7.32 -9.26 10.31
C SER A 101 7.38 -10.28 9.17
N VAL A 102 7.95 -11.47 9.45
CA VAL A 102 8.00 -12.57 8.47
C VAL A 102 6.60 -12.98 8.01
N GLU A 103 5.59 -12.93 8.89
CA GLU A 103 4.20 -13.21 8.56
C GLU A 103 3.61 -12.18 7.58
N GLU A 104 3.93 -10.90 7.76
CA GLU A 104 3.53 -9.84 6.85
C GLU A 104 4.23 -9.97 5.50
N MET A 105 5.54 -10.26 5.49
CA MET A 105 6.28 -10.53 4.25
C MET A 105 5.71 -11.74 3.50
N GLN A 106 5.38 -12.82 4.21
CA GLN A 106 4.72 -13.99 3.63
C GLN A 106 3.37 -13.61 3.03
N THR A 107 2.58 -12.81 3.75
CA THR A 107 1.27 -12.37 3.26
C THR A 107 1.40 -11.54 1.99
N VAL A 108 2.31 -10.57 1.96
CA VAL A 108 2.54 -9.75 0.76
C VAL A 108 3.00 -10.63 -0.42
N THR A 109 3.92 -11.57 -0.17
CA THR A 109 4.42 -12.49 -1.20
C THR A 109 3.30 -13.40 -1.73
N ASP A 110 2.45 -13.92 -0.85
CA ASP A 110 1.29 -14.74 -1.24
C ASP A 110 0.27 -13.94 -2.07
N LEU A 111 0.02 -12.67 -1.70
CA LEU A 111 -0.96 -11.80 -2.38
C LEU A 111 -0.49 -11.34 -3.76
N VAL A 112 0.78 -10.96 -3.89
CA VAL A 112 1.36 -10.46 -5.14
C VAL A 112 1.73 -11.62 -6.07
N GLY A 113 2.37 -12.64 -5.50
CA GLY A 113 2.96 -13.79 -6.21
C GLY A 113 4.44 -13.57 -6.53
N ALA A 114 5.26 -14.60 -6.31
CA ALA A 114 6.70 -14.57 -6.58
C ALA A 114 7.02 -14.30 -8.07
N GLU A 115 6.24 -14.89 -8.99
CA GLU A 115 6.39 -14.67 -10.44
C GLU A 115 6.28 -13.18 -10.80
N LEU A 116 5.26 -12.50 -10.28
CA LEU A 116 5.05 -11.08 -10.57
C LEU A 116 6.15 -10.22 -9.94
N LEU A 117 6.64 -10.56 -8.74
CA LEU A 117 7.78 -9.86 -8.13
C LEU A 117 9.03 -9.99 -8.99
N LEU A 118 9.33 -11.19 -9.50
CA LEU A 118 10.46 -11.42 -10.40
C LEU A 118 10.31 -10.64 -11.71
N GLU A 119 9.12 -10.66 -12.32
CA GLU A 119 8.84 -9.89 -13.54
C GLU A 119 8.99 -8.37 -13.37
N LEU A 120 8.76 -7.87 -12.16
CA LEU A 120 8.92 -6.45 -11.83
C LEU A 120 10.35 -6.09 -11.42
N GLY A 121 11.25 -7.07 -11.34
CA GLY A 121 12.67 -6.88 -11.01
C GLY A 121 12.98 -6.96 -9.51
N TYR A 122 12.06 -7.41 -8.67
CA TYR A 122 12.21 -7.50 -7.21
C TYR A 122 12.83 -8.83 -6.74
N GLU A 123 13.79 -9.37 -7.50
CA GLU A 123 14.43 -10.66 -7.20
C GLU A 123 15.22 -10.61 -5.88
N GLN A 124 15.93 -9.50 -5.63
CA GLN A 124 16.74 -9.34 -4.42
C GLN A 124 15.86 -9.20 -3.18
N GLU A 125 14.74 -8.51 -3.28
CA GLU A 125 13.74 -8.36 -2.23
C GLU A 125 13.09 -9.71 -1.90
N LEU A 126 12.77 -10.50 -2.93
CA LEU A 126 12.24 -11.85 -2.76
C LEU A 126 13.26 -12.77 -2.07
N LEU A 127 14.53 -12.71 -2.48
CA LEU A 127 15.61 -13.48 -1.85
C LEU A 127 15.82 -13.08 -0.39
N HIS A 128 15.73 -11.78 -0.07
CA HIS A 128 15.80 -11.30 1.31
C HIS A 128 14.64 -11.83 2.15
N ALA A 129 13.41 -11.79 1.63
CA ALA A 129 12.25 -12.34 2.32
C ALA A 129 12.41 -13.86 2.57
N GLN A 130 12.94 -14.61 1.59
CA GLN A 130 13.23 -16.03 1.74
C GLN A 130 14.28 -16.31 2.82
N GLN A 131 15.34 -15.51 2.89
CA GLN A 131 16.34 -15.60 3.96
C GLN A 131 15.74 -15.29 5.34
N ALA A 132 14.74 -14.42 5.41
CA ALA A 132 13.99 -14.13 6.63
C ALA A 132 12.98 -15.24 7.02
N GLY A 133 12.74 -16.22 6.14
CA GLY A 133 11.87 -17.38 6.40
C GLY A 133 10.56 -17.42 5.61
N VAL A 134 10.37 -16.51 4.65
CA VAL A 134 9.23 -16.58 3.72
C VAL A 134 9.39 -17.76 2.77
N LEU A 135 8.31 -18.51 2.56
CA LEU A 135 8.28 -19.65 1.66
C LEU A 135 7.52 -19.30 0.38
N ASP A 136 8.02 -19.73 -0.77
CA ASP A 136 7.23 -19.72 -2.00
C ASP A 136 6.16 -20.82 -1.92
N ARG A 137 4.89 -20.40 -1.81
CA ARG A 137 3.74 -21.29 -1.73
C ARG A 137 3.11 -21.56 -3.10
N GLY A 138 3.71 -21.04 -4.18
CA GLY A 138 3.28 -21.22 -5.55
C GLY A 138 2.12 -20.32 -5.95
N GLY A 139 1.93 -20.18 -7.27
CA GLY A 139 0.92 -19.30 -7.87
C GLY A 139 -0.53 -19.67 -7.56
N GLU A 140 -0.80 -20.92 -7.16
CA GLU A 140 -2.16 -21.35 -6.76
C GLU A 140 -2.68 -20.58 -5.55
N VAL A 141 -1.82 -20.31 -4.57
CA VAL A 141 -2.19 -19.51 -3.38
C VAL A 141 -2.49 -18.08 -3.77
N THR A 142 -1.67 -17.50 -4.65
CA THR A 142 -1.89 -16.15 -5.17
C THR A 142 -3.21 -16.05 -5.94
N GLU A 143 -3.52 -17.01 -6.82
CA GLU A 143 -4.78 -16.98 -7.57
C GLU A 143 -5.99 -17.21 -6.65
N LEU A 144 -5.87 -18.01 -5.59
CA LEU A 144 -6.92 -18.14 -4.58
C LEU A 144 -7.25 -16.79 -3.93
N TYR A 145 -6.23 -16.01 -3.53
CA TYR A 145 -6.45 -14.67 -2.99
C TYR A 145 -7.10 -13.73 -4.01
N ARG A 146 -6.67 -13.79 -5.28
CA ARG A 146 -7.26 -13.02 -6.38
C ARG A 146 -8.72 -13.36 -6.59
N GLN A 147 -9.07 -14.65 -6.60
CA GLN A 147 -10.44 -15.11 -6.81
C GLN A 147 -11.36 -14.71 -5.65
N ILE A 148 -10.89 -14.87 -4.41
CA ILE A 148 -11.62 -14.42 -3.23
C ILE A 148 -11.87 -12.91 -3.34
N PHE A 149 -10.83 -12.13 -3.60
CA PHE A 149 -10.97 -10.67 -3.64
C PHE A 149 -11.88 -10.19 -4.78
N ARG A 150 -11.77 -10.78 -5.98
CA ARG A 150 -12.68 -10.49 -7.10
C ARG A 150 -14.14 -10.80 -6.74
N THR A 151 -14.40 -11.94 -6.13
CA THR A 151 -15.76 -12.34 -5.69
C THR A 151 -16.34 -11.30 -4.72
N TRP A 152 -15.55 -10.88 -3.73
CA TRP A 152 -15.96 -9.84 -2.78
C TRP A 152 -16.17 -8.47 -3.42
N TRP A 153 -15.30 -8.11 -4.37
CA TRP A 153 -15.42 -6.86 -5.12
C TRP A 153 -16.69 -6.83 -5.97
N ASP A 154 -16.97 -7.90 -6.70
CA ASP A 154 -18.16 -8.03 -7.55
C ASP A 154 -19.45 -8.02 -6.71
N LEU A 155 -19.46 -8.65 -5.53
CA LEU A 155 -20.57 -8.58 -4.58
C LEU A 155 -20.84 -7.15 -4.10
N ARG A 156 -19.79 -6.35 -3.88
CA ARG A 156 -19.92 -4.93 -3.53
C ARG A 156 -20.47 -4.11 -4.70
N SER A 157 -19.96 -4.36 -5.91
CA SER A 157 -20.37 -3.64 -7.12
C SER A 157 -21.81 -3.97 -7.55
N THR A 158 -22.23 -5.23 -7.42
CA THR A 158 -23.60 -5.67 -7.73
C THR A 158 -24.64 -5.12 -6.74
N LYS A 159 -24.30 -5.00 -5.44
CA LYS A 159 -25.14 -4.28 -4.46
C LYS A 159 -25.33 -2.79 -4.79
N ALA A 160 -24.32 -2.14 -5.37
CA ALA A 160 -24.44 -0.75 -5.83
C ALA A 160 -25.33 -0.62 -7.07
N GLY A 161 -25.38 -1.64 -7.94
CA GLY A 161 -26.27 -1.70 -9.10
C GLY A 161 -27.72 -2.15 -8.79
N ALA A 162 -27.93 -2.95 -7.74
CA ALA A 162 -29.22 -3.52 -7.38
C ALA A 162 -30.21 -2.54 -6.70
N LEU A 163 -29.83 -1.27 -6.50
CA LEU A 163 -30.74 -0.20 -6.08
C LEU A 163 -31.62 0.35 -7.23
N SER A 164 -31.51 -0.22 -8.45
CA SER A 164 -32.49 -0.07 -9.53
C SER A 164 -33.05 -1.47 -9.87
N GLY A 165 -34.25 -1.80 -9.39
CA GLY A 165 -34.83 -3.17 -9.29
C GLY A 165 -35.34 -3.82 -10.60
N PRO A 166 -36.27 -4.83 -10.58
CA PRO A 166 -36.91 -5.49 -9.43
C PRO A 166 -36.80 -7.06 -9.38
N SER A 167 -37.07 -7.55 -8.16
CA SER A 167 -37.47 -8.88 -7.66
C SER A 167 -37.85 -10.01 -8.64
N HIS A 168 -37.29 -11.22 -8.47
CA HIS A 168 -37.97 -12.43 -7.96
C HIS A 168 -37.09 -13.69 -8.06
N ALA A 169 -36.81 -14.36 -6.93
CA ALA A 169 -36.77 -15.82 -6.71
C ALA A 169 -36.10 -16.08 -5.35
N GLY A 170 -36.93 -16.23 -4.33
CA GLY A 170 -36.53 -16.37 -2.93
C GLY A 170 -36.17 -17.79 -2.51
N GLU A 171 -35.50 -17.82 -1.35
CA GLU A 171 -35.63 -18.77 -0.24
C GLU A 171 -34.34 -19.47 0.21
N SER A 172 -33.35 -19.73 -0.66
CA SER A 172 -32.04 -20.25 -0.21
C SER A 172 -30.99 -19.15 0.10
N VAL A 173 -31.20 -17.93 -0.40
CA VAL A 173 -30.22 -16.81 -0.31
C VAL A 173 -30.43 -15.97 0.96
N HIS A 174 -31.61 -16.06 1.59
CA HIS A 174 -31.93 -15.23 2.75
C HIS A 174 -31.20 -15.65 4.03
N THR A 175 -30.91 -16.94 4.21
CA THR A 175 -30.17 -17.46 5.36
C THR A 175 -28.67 -17.18 5.27
N THR A 176 -28.07 -17.31 4.09
CA THR A 176 -26.65 -16.96 3.86
C THR A 176 -26.40 -15.47 3.86
N ALA A 177 -27.32 -14.67 3.31
CA ALA A 177 -27.24 -13.21 3.38
C ALA A 177 -27.35 -12.69 4.83
N ALA A 178 -28.23 -13.27 5.65
CA ALA A 178 -28.35 -12.93 7.06
C ALA A 178 -27.08 -13.31 7.86
N GLN A 179 -26.51 -14.49 7.61
CA GLN A 179 -25.25 -14.92 8.24
C GLN A 179 -24.06 -14.05 7.85
N LEU A 180 -23.96 -13.66 6.58
CA LEU A 180 -22.89 -12.79 6.09
C LEU A 180 -23.05 -11.35 6.60
N GLN A 181 -24.29 -10.86 6.76
CA GLN A 181 -24.54 -9.56 7.35
C GLN A 181 -24.21 -9.51 8.84
N GLN A 182 -24.45 -10.61 9.56
CA GLN A 182 -24.08 -10.74 10.96
C GLN A 182 -22.57 -10.89 11.15
N ALA A 183 -21.88 -11.60 10.25
CA ALA A 183 -20.42 -11.67 10.21
C ALA A 183 -19.78 -10.32 9.84
N LEU A 184 -20.41 -9.54 8.95
CA LEU A 184 -19.96 -8.20 8.59
C LEU A 184 -20.11 -7.23 9.77
N LEU A 185 -21.25 -7.23 10.46
CA LEU A 185 -21.45 -6.39 11.65
C LEU A 185 -20.50 -6.77 12.80
N ALA A 186 -20.21 -8.06 12.98
CA ALA A 186 -19.21 -8.51 13.93
C ALA A 186 -17.80 -8.03 13.53
N SER A 187 -17.44 -8.15 12.24
CA SER A 187 -16.15 -7.66 11.73
C SER A 187 -16.02 -6.14 11.79
N GLU A 188 -17.11 -5.39 11.60
CA GLU A 188 -17.12 -3.93 11.72
C GLU A 188 -17.00 -3.47 13.18
N ALA A 189 -17.62 -4.19 14.11
CA ALA A 189 -17.45 -3.96 15.55
C ALA A 189 -16.02 -4.29 16.02
N ASP A 190 -15.44 -5.38 15.53
CA ASP A 190 -14.04 -5.74 15.79
C ASP A 190 -13.09 -4.68 15.20
N ARG A 191 -13.39 -4.15 14.01
CA ARG A 191 -12.60 -3.08 13.37
C ARG A 191 -12.73 -1.73 14.10
N ALA A 192 -13.90 -1.40 14.62
CA ALA A 192 -14.09 -0.22 15.47
C ALA A 192 -13.27 -0.34 16.77
N THR A 193 -13.27 -1.53 17.37
CA THR A 193 -12.48 -1.85 18.57
C THR A 193 -10.96 -1.76 18.28
N GLY A 194 -10.53 -2.24 17.11
CA GLY A 194 -9.13 -2.14 16.66
C GLY A 194 -8.69 -0.70 16.37
N LEU A 195 -9.54 0.12 15.76
CA LEU A 195 -9.27 1.55 15.52
C LEU A 195 -9.16 2.34 16.83
N ASP A 196 -10.00 2.03 17.82
CA ASP A 196 -9.88 2.61 19.16
C ASP A 196 -8.59 2.16 19.86
N ALA A 197 -8.17 0.90 19.70
CA ALA A 197 -6.90 0.40 20.23
C ALA A 197 -5.68 1.08 19.58
N ILE A 198 -5.70 1.31 18.26
CA ILE A 198 -4.66 2.04 17.53
C ILE A 198 -4.60 3.50 17.99
N ARG A 199 -5.76 4.16 18.10
CA ARG A 199 -5.84 5.54 18.60
C ARG A 199 -5.32 5.69 20.03
N ASN A 200 -5.61 4.73 20.89
CA ASN A 200 -5.10 4.69 22.27
C ASN A 200 -3.58 4.47 22.30
N ARG A 201 -3.04 3.64 21.39
CA ARG A 201 -1.60 3.41 21.26
C ARG A 201 -0.87 4.65 20.75
N ASP A 202 -1.41 5.36 19.76
CA ASP A 202 -0.81 6.61 19.25
C ASP A 202 -0.83 7.71 20.32
N ALA A 203 -1.90 7.81 21.10
CA ALA A 203 -1.96 8.72 22.25
C ALA A 203 -0.91 8.38 23.32
N ALA A 204 -0.67 7.09 23.58
CA ALA A 204 0.37 6.64 24.50
C ALA A 204 1.79 6.94 23.96
N ILE A 205 2.02 6.79 22.66
CA ILE A 205 3.30 7.11 22.02
C ILE A 205 3.59 8.61 22.09
N GLU A 206 2.61 9.48 21.83
CA GLU A 206 2.78 10.93 21.96
C GLU A 206 3.02 11.36 23.41
N MET A 207 2.36 10.70 24.38
CA MET A 207 2.64 10.91 25.80
C MET A 207 4.08 10.52 26.16
N LEU A 208 4.55 9.37 25.68
CA LEU A 208 5.93 8.91 25.91
C LEU A 208 6.96 9.84 25.23
N ARG A 209 6.68 10.35 24.03
CA ARG A 209 7.53 11.35 23.35
C ARG A 209 7.62 12.66 24.13
N GLY A 210 6.50 13.14 24.67
CA GLY A 210 6.46 14.32 25.53
C GLY A 210 7.26 14.13 26.84
N GLU A 211 7.20 12.95 27.44
CA GLU A 211 7.97 12.63 28.64
C GLU A 211 9.48 12.54 28.37
N VAL A 212 9.87 11.90 27.26
CA VAL A 212 11.27 11.83 26.81
C VAL A 212 11.83 13.23 26.56
N ALA A 213 11.05 14.12 25.93
CA ALA A 213 11.45 15.50 25.71
C ALA A 213 11.63 16.28 27.04
N ARG A 214 10.71 16.09 28.00
CA ARG A 214 10.80 16.70 29.33
C ARG A 214 12.03 16.22 30.11
N LEU A 215 12.30 14.91 30.08
CA LEU A 215 13.48 14.31 30.73
C LEU A 215 14.78 14.81 30.09
N HIS A 216 14.82 14.93 28.77
CA HIS A 216 15.95 15.54 28.06
C HIS A 216 16.19 16.99 28.51
N GLN A 217 15.13 17.76 28.72
CA GLN A 217 15.22 19.15 29.15
C GLN A 217 15.69 19.29 30.61
N ILE A 218 15.30 18.36 31.49
CA ILE A 218 15.75 18.31 32.89
C ILE A 218 17.22 17.88 32.99
N LEU A 219 17.66 16.95 32.14
CA LEU A 219 19.04 16.44 32.13
C LEU A 219 20.04 17.37 31.42
N ASN A 220 19.56 18.32 30.61
CA ASN A 220 20.38 19.33 29.91
C ASN A 220 20.26 20.74 30.52
N ILE A 221 19.92 20.85 31.81
CA ILE A 221 20.10 22.12 32.54
C ILE A 221 21.60 22.24 32.89
N PRO A 222 22.30 23.32 32.50
CA PRO A 222 23.71 23.51 32.83
C PRO A 222 23.98 23.61 34.34
#